data_AF-A0A1C8XSD9-F1
#
_entry.id   AF-A0A1C8XSD9-F1
#
_cell.length_a   1.000
_cell.length_b   1.000
_cell.length_c   1.000
_cell.angle_alpha   90.00
_cell.angle_beta   90.00
_cell.angle_gamma   90.00
#
_symmetry.space_group_name_H-M   'P 1'
#
loop_
_entity.id
_entity.type
_entity.pdbx_description
1 polymer ?
#
loop_
_entity_poly.entity_id
_entity_poly.type
_entity_poly.pdbx_seq_one_letter_code
_entity_poly.pdbx_strand_id
1 'polypeptide(L)'
;MSKKWAINVEFTEDPHPRNNFWELWGLPLFEPKDTEAVMYEIASCRKQHSNKYIKLNAFDNTRGVESCVLSFLINRPSYEPGFELVRTEDIGRNQKYCFRSYATEKPEGSRY
;
A
#
# COMPACT_ATOMS: atom_id res chain seq x y z
N MET A 1 14.27 7.42 15.02
CA MET A 1 14.86 6.15 14.51
C MET A 1 15.45 5.27 15.62
N SER A 2 14.80 5.12 16.79
CA SER A 2 15.42 4.43 17.94
C SER A 2 15.46 2.89 17.80
N LYS A 3 14.60 2.30 16.98
CA LYS A 3 14.44 0.85 16.85
C LYS A 3 15.25 0.20 15.69
N LYS A 4 16.04 0.99 14.94
CA LYS A 4 16.87 0.53 13.80
C LYS A 4 16.12 -0.26 12.72
N TRP A 5 14.82 -0.02 12.58
CA TRP A 5 14.01 -0.63 11.53
C TRP A 5 14.39 -0.12 10.15
N ALA A 6 14.33 -0.99 9.15
CA ALA A 6 14.41 -0.58 7.75
C ALA A 6 13.09 0.06 7.35
N ILE A 7 13.15 1.14 6.57
CA ILE A 7 11.97 1.89 6.13
C ILE A 7 11.79 1.74 4.63
N ASN A 8 10.58 1.45 4.17
CA ASN A 8 10.26 1.50 2.75
C ASN A 8 8.96 2.27 2.48
N VAL A 9 8.85 2.81 1.27
CA VAL A 9 7.67 3.49 0.77
C VAL A 9 7.09 2.63 -0.34
N GLU A 10 5.78 2.41 -0.28
CA GLU A 10 5.03 1.60 -1.24
C GLU A 10 3.82 2.39 -1.71
N PHE A 11 3.44 2.23 -2.97
CA PHE A 11 2.25 2.89 -3.53
C PHE A 11 1.42 1.94 -4.38
N THR A 12 0.11 2.23 -4.46
CA THR A 12 -0.77 1.48 -5.35
C THR A 12 -1.97 2.32 -5.76
N GLU A 13 -2.58 1.88 -6.85
CA GLU A 13 -3.88 2.33 -7.30
C GLU A 13 -4.93 1.20 -7.29
N ASP A 14 -4.55 -0.01 -6.88
CA ASP A 14 -5.48 -1.08 -6.55
C ASP A 14 -5.63 -1.18 -5.02
N PRO A 15 -6.73 -0.67 -4.44
CA PRO A 15 -6.93 -0.61 -3.00
C PRO A 15 -7.43 -1.95 -2.43
N HIS A 16 -7.52 -3.02 -3.25
CA HIS A 16 -8.08 -4.30 -2.81
C HIS A 16 -7.37 -4.81 -1.55
N PRO A 17 -8.12 -5.24 -0.51
CA PRO A 17 -7.52 -5.62 0.78
C PRO A 17 -6.64 -6.88 0.71
N ARG A 18 -6.67 -7.60 -0.42
CA ARG A 18 -5.79 -8.74 -0.71
C ARG A 18 -4.69 -8.42 -1.73
N ASN A 19 -4.57 -7.17 -2.15
CA ASN A 19 -3.40 -6.71 -2.88
C ASN A 19 -2.23 -6.59 -1.90
N ASN A 20 -1.51 -7.69 -1.71
CA ASN A 20 -0.46 -7.80 -0.70
C ASN A 20 0.84 -7.11 -1.12
N PHE A 21 1.08 -6.96 -2.43
CA PHE A 21 2.32 -6.42 -2.98
C PHE A 21 2.00 -5.12 -3.72
N TRP A 22 2.42 -4.02 -3.13
CA TRP A 22 2.32 -2.71 -3.73
C TRP A 22 3.61 -2.40 -4.49
N GLU A 23 3.57 -1.40 -5.36
CA GLU A 23 4.75 -0.96 -6.08
C GLU A 23 5.76 -0.33 -5.12
N LEU A 24 7.01 -0.75 -5.23
CA LEU A 24 8.09 -0.22 -4.41
C LEU A 24 8.53 1.14 -4.94
N TRP A 25 8.58 2.13 -4.05
CA TRP A 25 9.28 3.39 -4.32
C TRP A 25 10.77 3.20 -4.00
N GLY A 26 11.54 2.84 -5.03
CA GLY A 26 12.98 2.58 -4.88
C GLY A 26 13.28 1.36 -3.99
N LEU A 27 14.44 1.38 -3.33
CA LEU A 27 14.87 0.32 -2.41
C LEU A 27 14.57 0.72 -0.96
N PRO A 28 14.32 -0.27 -0.06
CA PRO A 28 14.24 0.00 1.36
C PRO A 28 15.48 0.74 1.89
N LEU A 29 15.25 1.77 2.70
CA LEU A 29 16.30 2.50 3.39
C LEU A 29 16.71 1.70 4.63
N PHE A 30 17.87 1.06 4.54
CA PHE A 30 18.49 0.33 5.65
C PHE A 30 19.26 1.29 6.57
N GLU A 31 19.16 1.07 7.88
CA GLU A 31 19.83 1.87 8.90
C GLU A 31 19.78 3.40 8.65
N PRO A 32 18.60 3.98 8.40
CA PRO A 32 18.51 5.41 8.09
C PRO A 32 18.96 6.22 9.31
N LYS A 33 20.14 6.83 9.20
CA LYS A 33 20.77 7.64 10.26
C LYS A 33 20.04 8.97 10.46
N ASP A 34 19.39 9.45 9.41
CA ASP A 34 18.69 10.72 9.37
C ASP A 34 17.24 10.53 8.89
N THR A 35 16.32 11.18 9.60
CA THR A 35 14.91 11.27 9.20
C THR A 35 14.70 12.11 7.95
N GLU A 36 15.60 13.05 7.63
CA GLU A 36 15.47 13.90 6.45
C GLU A 36 15.47 13.10 5.15
N ALA A 37 16.32 12.09 5.03
CA ALA A 37 16.35 11.21 3.85
C ALA A 37 15.01 10.48 3.63
N VAL A 38 14.40 9.97 4.71
CA VAL A 38 13.08 9.33 4.63
C VAL A 38 12.00 10.33 4.21
N MET A 39 12.01 11.53 4.81
CA MET A 39 11.04 12.58 4.48
C MET A 39 11.18 13.08 3.04
N TYR A 40 12.42 13.12 2.52
CA TYR A 40 12.69 13.44 1.12
C TYR A 40 12.09 12.41 0.15
N GLU A 41 12.27 11.11 0.41
CA GLU A 41 11.67 10.05 -0.41
C GLU A 41 10.15 10.08 -0.34
N ILE A 42 9.57 10.31 0.84
CA ILE A 42 8.12 10.49 1.00
C ILE A 42 7.62 11.67 0.15
N ALA A 43 8.28 12.82 0.23
CA ALA A 43 7.88 14.01 -0.52
C ALA A 43 7.99 13.79 -2.04
N SER A 44 9.05 13.11 -2.48
CA SER A 44 9.28 12.78 -3.89
C SER A 44 8.23 11.80 -4.42
N CYS A 45 7.94 10.73 -3.68
CA CYS A 45 6.91 9.76 -4.03
C CYS A 45 5.53 10.41 -4.12
N ARG A 46 5.15 11.26 -3.14
CA ARG A 46 3.89 12.00 -3.15
C ARG A 46 3.78 12.98 -4.30
N LYS A 47 4.88 13.60 -4.71
CA LYS A 47 4.91 14.51 -5.86
C LYS A 47 4.65 13.76 -7.18
N GLN A 48 5.21 12.57 -7.34
CA GLN A 48 5.03 11.76 -8.55
C GLN A 48 3.70 10.98 -8.57
N HIS A 49 3.18 10.60 -7.41
CA HIS A 49 2.00 9.74 -7.25
C HIS A 49 0.93 10.37 -6.36
N SER A 50 0.62 11.65 -6.60
CA SER A 50 -0.27 12.45 -5.74
C SER A 50 -1.70 11.91 -5.64
N ASN A 51 -2.19 11.23 -6.69
CA ASN A 51 -3.52 10.62 -6.74
C ASN A 51 -3.56 9.15 -6.30
N LYS A 52 -2.45 8.58 -5.80
CA LYS A 52 -2.37 7.16 -5.40
C LYS A 52 -2.41 6.97 -3.90
N TYR A 53 -2.73 5.75 -3.46
CA TYR A 53 -2.43 5.35 -2.10
C TYR A 53 -0.93 5.20 -1.93
N ILE A 54 -0.39 5.79 -0.88
CA ILE A 54 1.02 5.62 -0.51
C ILE A 54 1.04 5.24 0.96
N LYS A 55 1.79 4.19 1.29
CA LYS A 55 2.04 3.76 2.66
C LYS A 55 3.53 3.77 2.97
N LEU A 56 3.84 4.01 4.23
CA LEU A 56 5.17 3.82 4.78
C LEU A 56 5.15 2.53 5.61
N ASN A 57 6.12 1.66 5.40
CA ASN A 57 6.32 0.51 6.26
C ASN A 57 7.67 0.56 6.98
N ALA A 58 7.71 -0.08 8.14
CA ALA A 58 8.91 -0.34 8.90
C ALA A 58 9.09 -1.85 9.11
N PHE A 59 10.28 -2.35 8.80
CA PHE A 59 10.64 -3.76 8.91
C PHE A 59 11.66 -3.98 10.01
N ASP A 60 11.41 -4.99 10.84
CA ASP A 60 12.30 -5.41 11.92
C ASP A 60 13.00 -6.72 11.54
N ASN A 61 14.32 -6.69 11.45
CA ASN A 61 15.14 -7.85 11.13
C ASN A 61 15.61 -8.63 12.37
N THR A 62 15.12 -8.28 13.57
CA THR A 62 15.40 -9.05 14.79
C THR A 62 14.89 -10.47 14.63
N ARG A 63 15.76 -11.46 14.90
CA ARG A 63 15.42 -12.89 14.83
C ARG A 63 14.14 -13.19 15.60
N GLY A 64 13.18 -13.85 14.95
CA GLY A 64 11.87 -14.16 15.52
C GLY A 64 10.79 -13.10 15.26
N VAL A 65 11.16 -11.90 14.76
CA VAL A 65 10.22 -10.93 14.21
C VAL A 65 10.23 -11.01 12.69
N GLU A 66 11.36 -10.68 12.06
CA GLU A 66 11.62 -10.82 10.61
C GLU A 66 10.43 -10.40 9.72
N SER A 67 9.79 -9.30 10.08
CA SER A 67 8.50 -8.89 9.50
C SER A 67 8.28 -7.38 9.54
N CYS A 68 7.25 -6.95 8.81
CA CYS A 68 6.71 -5.60 8.90
C CYS A 68 6.03 -5.41 10.26
N VAL A 69 6.50 -4.43 11.03
CA VAL A 69 6.02 -4.13 12.39
C VAL A 69 5.22 -2.83 12.47
N LEU A 70 5.23 -2.05 11.38
CA LEU A 70 4.45 -0.82 11.25
C LEU A 70 4.11 -0.61 9.78
N SER A 71 2.84 -0.34 9.48
CA SER A 71 2.37 0.03 8.15
C SER A 71 1.22 1.03 8.28
N PHE A 72 1.36 2.20 7.67
CA PHE A 72 0.31 3.23 7.70
C PHE A 72 0.30 4.07 6.42
N LEU A 73 -0.88 4.58 6.08
CA LEU A 73 -1.07 5.44 4.91
C LEU A 73 -0.53 6.85 5.15
N ILE A 74 0.20 7.36 4.16
CA ILE A 74 0.75 8.72 4.12
C ILE A 74 0.18 9.56 2.98
N ASN A 75 -0.51 8.93 2.03
CA ASN A 75 -1.25 9.59 0.94
C ASN A 75 -2.49 8.77 0.55
N ARG A 76 -3.52 9.46 0.06
CA ARG A 76 -4.75 8.86 -0.48
C ARG A 76 -5.18 9.64 -1.73
N PRO A 77 -5.88 9.01 -2.68
CA PRO A 77 -6.61 9.72 -3.72
C PRO A 77 -7.59 10.73 -3.12
N SER A 78 -7.89 11.82 -3.84
CA SER A 78 -8.85 12.84 -3.40
C SER A 78 -10.28 12.33 -3.29
N TYR A 79 -10.62 11.31 -4.07
CA TYR A 79 -11.90 10.62 -4.06
C TYR A 79 -11.69 9.11 -4.23
N GLU A 80 -12.27 8.32 -3.33
CA GLU A 80 -12.24 6.85 -3.37
C GLU A 80 -13.66 6.32 -3.61
N PRO A 81 -13.94 5.70 -4.78
CA PRO A 81 -15.28 5.18 -5.09
C PRO A 81 -15.65 3.93 -4.28
N GLY A 82 -14.68 3.21 -3.71
CA GLY A 82 -14.92 2.02 -2.90
C GLY A 82 -14.97 0.72 -3.70
N PHE A 83 -15.84 -0.21 -3.27
CA PHE A 83 -15.86 -1.59 -3.77
C PHE A 83 -17.27 -2.06 -4.11
N GLU A 84 -17.37 -2.83 -5.19
CA GLU A 84 -18.49 -3.71 -5.49
C GLU A 84 -18.35 -5.03 -4.72
N LEU A 85 -19.47 -5.53 -4.18
CA LEU A 85 -19.57 -6.88 -3.62
C LEU A 85 -20.35 -7.79 -4.58
N VAL A 86 -19.61 -8.60 -5.33
CA VAL A 86 -20.19 -9.61 -6.24
C VAL A 86 -20.60 -10.83 -5.44
N ARG A 87 -21.84 -11.29 -5.65
CA ARG A 87 -22.42 -12.48 -5.03
C ARG A 87 -22.80 -13.48 -6.12
N THR A 88 -22.06 -14.57 -6.21
CA THR A 88 -22.36 -15.67 -7.14
C THR A 88 -23.05 -16.79 -6.38
N GLU A 89 -24.22 -17.22 -6.88
CA GLU A 89 -24.92 -18.38 -6.32
C GLU A 89 -24.09 -19.65 -6.51
N ASP A 90 -24.07 -20.48 -5.47
CA ASP A 90 -23.38 -21.78 -5.46
C ASP A 90 -24.35 -22.88 -5.00
N ILE A 91 -23.86 -24.08 -4.73
CA ILE A 91 -24.70 -25.23 -4.35
C ILE A 91 -25.65 -24.86 -3.18
N GLY A 92 -26.95 -25.01 -3.42
CA GLY A 92 -28.00 -24.75 -2.43
C GLY A 92 -28.20 -23.26 -2.17
N ARG A 93 -27.85 -22.82 -0.95
CA ARG A 93 -27.98 -21.42 -0.49
C ARG A 93 -26.62 -20.75 -0.26
N ASN A 94 -25.54 -21.39 -0.69
CA ASN A 94 -24.19 -20.85 -0.57
C ASN A 94 -23.98 -19.70 -1.56
N GLN A 95 -23.13 -18.75 -1.17
CA GLN A 95 -22.68 -17.65 -2.03
C GLN A 95 -21.16 -17.59 -2.04
N LYS A 96 -20.59 -17.45 -3.24
CA LYS A 96 -19.18 -17.11 -3.44
C LYS A 96 -19.05 -15.60 -3.60
N TYR A 97 -18.18 -15.00 -2.81
CA TYR A 97 -18.01 -13.55 -2.76
C TYR A 97 -16.74 -13.12 -3.48
N CYS A 98 -16.82 -11.98 -4.17
CA CYS A 98 -15.66 -11.28 -4.73
C CYS A 98 -15.82 -9.78 -4.45
N PHE A 99 -14.76 -9.16 -3.94
CA PHE A 99 -14.64 -7.72 -3.84
C PHE A 99 -13.98 -7.20 -5.12
N ARG A 100 -14.55 -6.17 -5.74
CA ARG A 100 -13.94 -5.49 -6.89
C ARG A 100 -13.86 -4.01 -6.60
N SER A 101 -12.68 -3.40 -6.75
CA SER A 101 -12.58 -1.94 -6.62
C SER A 101 -13.13 -1.27 -7.87
N TYR A 102 -13.98 -0.26 -7.70
CA TYR A 102 -14.47 0.54 -8.84
C TYR A 102 -13.32 1.26 -9.57
N ALA A 103 -12.24 1.60 -8.87
CA ALA A 103 -11.06 2.20 -9.50
C ALA A 103 -10.39 1.23 -10.49
N THR A 104 -10.42 -0.08 -10.21
CA THR A 104 -9.75 -1.11 -11.01
C THR A 104 -10.47 -1.51 -12.29
N GLU A 105 -11.68 -0.97 -12.54
CA GLU A 105 -12.33 -1.09 -13.85
C GLU A 105 -11.54 -0.37 -14.96
N LYS A 106 -10.77 0.65 -14.59
CA LYS A 106 -9.87 1.36 -15.50
C LYS A 106 -8.48 0.71 -15.53
N PRO A 107 -7.76 0.78 -16.67
CA PRO A 107 -6.41 0.27 -16.77
C PRO A 107 -5.45 1.04 -15.86
N GLU A 108 -4.32 0.40 -15.56
CA GLU A 108 -3.34 0.98 -14.65
C GLU A 108 -2.83 2.34 -15.14
N GLY A 109 -2.59 3.30 -14.23
CA GLY A 109 -2.14 4.65 -14.54
C GLY A 109 -3.24 5.62 -14.95
N SER A 110 -4.47 5.13 -15.14
CA SER A 110 -5.67 5.93 -15.42
C SER A 110 -6.73 5.87 -14.31
N ARG A 111 -6.36 5.28 -13.17
CA ARG A 111 -7.18 5.17 -11.96
C ARG A 111 -7.02 6.42 -11.10
N TYR A 112 -8.12 6.82 -10.45
CA TYR A 112 -8.31 8.05 -9.67
C TYR A 112 -8.14 9.35 -10.45
#